data_AF-A0A834DUC4-F1
#
_entry.id   AF-A0A834DUC4-F1
#
_cell.length_a   1.000
_cell.length_b   1.000
_cell.length_c   1.000
_cell.angle_alpha   90.00
_cell.angle_beta   90.00
_cell.angle_gamma   90.00
#
_symmetry.space_group_name_H-M   'P 1'
#
loop_
_entity.id
_entity.type
_entity.pdbx_description
1 polymer ?
#
loop_
_entity_poly.entity_id
_entity_poly.type
_entity_poly.pdbx_seq_one_letter_code
_entity_poly.pdbx_strand_id
1 'polypeptide(L)'
;MDAASFHDRVWAAIRDKYQSEVLPTSPPVPSVPDLTESKEEQPPVPQPSQPVEEEEEEGETEEEEEEEEEDFQEAPPPLTPPQPGSPTKEDKMPPYDEQTQAFIDAAQEARNKFEEAERSLKDMEESIRNLEQEISFDFGPNGEFAYLYSQCYELTTNEYVYRLCPFKLVSQKPKLGGSPTNLG
;
A
#
# COMPACT_ATOMS: atom_id res chain seq x y z
N MET A 1 34.03 -6.82 -17.86
CA MET A 1 34.09 -6.80 -19.34
C MET A 1 35.13 -5.76 -19.73
N ASP A 2 36.00 -6.07 -20.68
CA ASP A 2 37.02 -5.13 -21.16
C ASP A 2 36.47 -4.24 -22.29
N ALA A 3 37.06 -3.06 -22.48
CA ALA A 3 36.58 -2.06 -23.46
C ALA A 3 36.49 -2.63 -24.90
N ALA A 4 37.43 -3.51 -25.28
CA ALA A 4 37.38 -4.19 -26.57
C ALA A 4 36.16 -5.11 -26.70
N SER A 5 35.87 -5.89 -25.65
CA SER A 5 34.73 -6.80 -25.63
C SER A 5 33.38 -6.08 -25.68
N PHE A 6 33.29 -4.88 -25.09
CA PHE A 6 32.12 -4.03 -25.20
C PHE A 6 31.94 -3.53 -26.64
N HIS A 7 32.99 -3.02 -27.28
CA HIS A 7 32.90 -2.45 -28.61
C HIS A 7 32.50 -3.51 -29.67
N ASP A 8 33.07 -4.71 -29.60
CA ASP A 8 32.87 -5.72 -30.64
C ASP A 8 31.53 -6.46 -30.54
N ARG A 9 31.02 -6.67 -29.32
CA ARG A 9 29.77 -7.43 -29.11
C ARG A 9 28.59 -6.55 -28.77
N VAL A 10 28.75 -5.66 -27.80
CA VAL A 10 27.64 -4.90 -27.21
C VAL A 10 27.36 -3.67 -28.06
N TRP A 11 28.39 -2.90 -28.39
CA TRP A 11 28.24 -1.68 -29.18
C TRP A 11 27.84 -1.96 -30.63
N ALA A 12 28.34 -3.03 -31.25
CA ALA A 12 27.91 -3.45 -32.59
C ALA A 12 26.38 -3.70 -32.66
N ALA A 13 25.77 -4.22 -31.58
CA ALA A 13 24.34 -4.50 -31.52
C ALA A 13 23.48 -3.25 -31.21
N ILE A 14 24.03 -2.30 -30.46
CA ILE A 14 23.26 -1.15 -29.94
C ILE A 14 23.46 0.12 -30.78
N ARG A 15 24.57 0.24 -31.53
CA ARG A 15 24.91 1.45 -32.29
C ARG A 15 23.80 1.90 -33.25
N ASP A 16 23.13 0.98 -33.93
CA ASP A 16 22.03 1.31 -34.85
C ASP A 16 20.78 1.87 -34.13
N LYS A 17 20.60 1.48 -32.87
CA LYS A 17 19.49 1.94 -32.02
C LYS A 17 19.87 3.16 -31.19
N TYR A 18 21.14 3.52 -31.16
CA TYR A 18 21.62 4.68 -30.43
C TYR A 18 21.29 5.95 -31.21
N GLN A 19 20.13 6.52 -30.93
CA GLN A 19 19.78 7.87 -31.35
C GLN A 19 20.24 8.82 -30.25
N SER A 20 21.23 9.66 -30.56
CA SER A 20 21.56 10.80 -29.71
C SER A 20 20.38 11.77 -29.73
N GLU A 21 19.63 11.88 -28.63
CA GLU A 21 18.76 13.04 -28.42
C GLU A 21 19.65 14.27 -28.36
N VAL A 22 19.81 14.94 -29.50
CA VAL A 22 20.38 16.27 -29.55
C VAL A 22 19.28 17.19 -29.03
N LEU A 23 19.27 17.41 -27.72
CA LEU A 23 18.56 18.52 -27.09
C LEU A 23 18.90 19.79 -27.87
N PRO A 24 17.92 20.53 -28.42
CA PRO A 24 18.19 21.76 -29.13
C PRO A 24 18.89 22.74 -28.18
N THR A 25 20.11 23.09 -28.59
CA THR A 25 20.88 24.29 -28.27
C THR A 25 20.04 25.37 -27.59
N SER A 26 20.40 25.63 -26.33
CA SER A 26 20.28 26.88 -25.55
C SER A 26 19.33 27.96 -26.11
N PRO A 27 18.23 28.29 -25.42
CA PRO A 27 17.67 29.64 -25.53
C PRO A 27 18.64 30.67 -24.92
N PRO A 28 18.65 31.94 -25.38
CA PRO A 28 19.61 32.94 -24.94
C PRO A 28 19.29 33.42 -23.53
N VAL A 29 20.33 33.47 -22.68
CA VAL A 29 20.29 34.04 -21.34
C VAL A 29 20.02 35.56 -21.44
N PRO A 30 18.96 36.11 -20.83
CA PRO A 30 18.88 37.55 -20.61
C PRO A 30 19.77 37.93 -19.41
N SER A 31 20.62 38.92 -19.66
CA SER A 31 21.60 39.54 -18.78
C SER A 31 21.07 39.87 -17.38
N VAL A 32 21.76 39.38 -16.34
CA VAL A 32 21.66 39.93 -14.98
C VAL A 32 22.59 41.15 -14.88
N PRO A 33 22.12 42.34 -14.44
CA PRO A 33 23.01 43.36 -13.93
C PRO A 33 23.39 43.03 -12.48
N ASP A 34 24.70 42.95 -12.30
CA ASP A 34 25.47 43.06 -11.06
C ASP A 34 25.03 44.30 -10.25
N LEU A 35 24.77 44.15 -8.94
CA LEU A 35 25.24 45.07 -7.91
C LEU A 35 25.04 44.49 -6.50
N THR A 36 26.18 44.11 -5.90
CA THR A 36 26.64 44.50 -4.55
C THR A 36 25.94 44.01 -3.28
N GLU A 37 26.72 43.24 -2.52
CA GLU A 37 27.14 43.50 -1.13
C GLU A 37 26.09 43.38 -0.01
N SER A 38 26.20 42.30 0.79
CA SER A 38 26.57 42.43 2.21
C SER A 38 26.49 41.10 2.98
N LYS A 39 27.60 40.81 3.66
CA LYS A 39 27.69 40.25 5.01
C LYS A 39 27.52 38.73 5.21
N GLU A 40 28.68 38.13 5.38
CA GLU A 40 28.98 36.89 6.09
C GLU A 40 28.29 36.87 7.46
N GLU A 41 27.39 35.89 7.67
CA GLU A 41 26.94 35.49 9.00
C GLU A 41 26.95 33.96 9.07
N GLN A 42 27.80 33.47 9.96
CA GLN A 42 28.10 32.06 10.20
C GLN A 42 26.89 31.38 10.88
N PRO A 43 26.45 30.19 10.45
CA PRO A 43 25.37 29.48 11.12
C PRO A 43 25.85 28.96 12.49
N PRO A 44 25.08 29.14 13.58
CA PRO A 44 25.50 28.69 14.89
C PRO A 44 25.39 27.16 15.03
N VAL A 45 26.39 26.61 15.70
CA VAL A 45 26.56 25.20 16.08
C VAL A 45 25.40 24.75 16.99
N PRO A 46 24.79 23.57 16.78
CA PRO A 46 23.84 23.03 17.75
C PRO A 46 24.58 22.38 18.92
N GLN A 47 24.33 22.87 20.13
CA GLN A 47 24.68 22.18 21.38
C GLN A 47 23.47 21.41 21.94
N PRO A 48 23.72 20.31 22.69
CA PRO A 48 22.74 19.28 22.95
C PRO A 48 21.87 19.60 24.18
N SER A 49 20.55 19.58 24.01
CA SER A 49 19.59 19.63 25.11
C SER A 49 19.16 18.21 25.47
N GLN A 50 19.33 17.87 26.73
CA GLN A 50 18.91 16.63 27.38
C GLN A 50 17.38 16.49 27.47
N PRO A 51 16.87 15.26 27.73
CA PRO A 51 15.58 14.79 27.26
C PRO A 51 14.43 15.36 28.09
N VAL A 52 13.33 15.69 27.41
CA VAL A 52 12.03 15.89 28.05
C VAL A 52 11.39 14.52 28.19
N GLU A 53 11.06 14.16 29.43
CA GLU A 53 10.27 12.98 29.77
C GLU A 53 8.83 13.24 29.29
N GLU A 54 8.34 12.41 28.37
CA GLU A 54 6.91 12.29 28.09
C GLU A 54 6.37 11.18 29.02
N GLU A 55 5.75 11.58 30.12
CA GLU A 55 4.86 10.71 30.90
C GLU A 55 3.57 10.51 30.08
N GLU A 56 3.35 9.30 29.56
CA GLU A 56 2.04 8.87 29.08
C GLU A 56 1.20 8.47 30.31
N GLU A 57 0.19 9.27 30.63
CA GLU A 57 -0.80 8.96 31.66
C GLU A 57 -1.82 7.96 31.09
N GLU A 58 -1.82 6.73 31.60
CA GLU A 58 -2.88 5.74 31.35
C GLU A 58 -4.15 6.13 32.12
N GLY A 59 -5.21 6.46 31.39
CA GLY A 59 -6.56 6.59 31.94
C GLY A 59 -7.31 5.28 31.84
N GLU A 60 -7.38 4.53 32.94
CA GLU A 60 -8.29 3.41 33.14
C GLU A 60 -9.73 3.95 33.29
N THR A 61 -10.63 3.61 32.36
CA THR A 61 -12.08 3.80 32.55
C THR A 61 -12.72 2.47 32.91
N GLU A 62 -12.95 2.27 34.21
CA GLU A 62 -13.87 1.26 34.74
C GLU A 62 -15.31 1.70 34.43
N GLU A 63 -16.03 0.98 33.58
CA GLU A 63 -17.47 1.18 33.38
C GLU A 63 -18.23 0.29 34.38
N GLU A 64 -18.75 0.90 35.45
CA GLU A 64 -19.70 0.28 36.38
C GLU A 64 -21.07 0.13 35.71
N GLU A 65 -21.60 -1.10 35.67
CA GLU A 65 -22.97 -1.39 35.27
C GLU A 65 -23.95 -0.98 36.39
N GLU A 66 -24.64 0.15 36.25
CA GLU A 66 -25.85 0.45 37.05
C GLU A 66 -27.10 0.01 36.28
N GLU A 67 -27.78 -1.02 36.79
CA GLU A 67 -29.11 -1.45 36.35
C GLU A 67 -30.17 -0.43 36.81
N GLU A 68 -30.65 0.43 35.90
CA GLU A 68 -31.91 1.16 36.09
C GLU A 68 -33.10 0.32 35.59
N GLU A 69 -33.94 -0.14 36.51
CA GLU A 69 -35.26 -0.69 36.21
C GLU A 69 -36.23 0.44 35.81
N GLU A 70 -36.53 0.56 34.51
CA GLU A 70 -37.58 1.44 34.00
C GLU A 70 -38.83 0.65 33.55
N ASP A 71 -39.94 1.04 34.16
CA ASP A 71 -41.34 0.62 34.02
C ASP A 71 -41.81 0.48 32.56
N PHE A 72 -42.08 -0.75 32.11
CA PHE A 72 -42.66 -1.03 30.79
C PHE A 72 -44.14 -0.65 30.74
N GLN A 73 -44.44 0.55 30.25
CA GLN A 73 -45.76 0.87 29.72
C GLN A 73 -45.98 0.11 28.41
N GLU A 74 -47.03 -0.70 28.36
CA GLU A 74 -47.41 -1.56 27.24
C GLU A 74 -47.69 -0.73 25.97
N ALA A 75 -46.70 -0.66 25.08
CA ALA A 75 -46.83 -0.07 23.76
C ALA A 75 -47.60 -1.02 22.83
N PRO A 76 -48.48 -0.50 21.94
CA PRO A 76 -49.23 -1.33 20.99
C PRO A 76 -48.26 -2.09 20.07
N PRO A 77 -48.65 -3.30 19.60
CA PRO A 77 -47.74 -4.17 18.87
C PRO A 77 -47.20 -3.49 17.61
N PRO A 78 -45.92 -3.72 17.26
CA PRO A 78 -45.32 -3.12 16.07
C PRO A 78 -46.07 -3.61 14.84
N LEU A 79 -46.50 -2.67 14.00
CA LEU A 79 -47.00 -2.97 12.67
C LEU A 79 -45.89 -3.73 11.93
N THR A 80 -46.11 -5.01 11.66
CA THR A 80 -45.22 -5.84 10.87
C THR A 80 -44.93 -5.12 9.55
N PRO A 81 -43.66 -4.90 9.17
CA PRO A 81 -43.33 -4.46 7.82
C PRO A 81 -44.00 -5.42 6.82
N PRO A 82 -44.65 -4.91 5.76
CA PRO A 82 -45.23 -5.78 4.75
C PRO A 82 -44.13 -6.70 4.23
N GLN A 83 -44.40 -8.02 4.24
CA GLN A 83 -43.48 -9.01 3.70
C GLN A 83 -43.13 -8.61 2.25
N PRO A 84 -41.85 -8.72 1.83
CA PRO A 84 -41.49 -8.46 0.46
C PRO A 84 -42.26 -9.44 -0.42
N GLY A 85 -43.22 -8.90 -1.18
CA GLY A 85 -43.94 -9.66 -2.18
C GLY A 85 -42.92 -10.31 -3.11
N SER A 86 -43.10 -11.59 -3.38
CA SER A 86 -42.37 -12.30 -4.43
C SER A 86 -42.39 -11.45 -5.70
N PRO A 87 -41.24 -11.17 -6.35
CA PRO A 87 -41.22 -10.30 -7.52
C PRO A 87 -42.07 -10.94 -8.62
N THR A 88 -43.21 -10.31 -8.93
CA THR A 88 -44.00 -10.63 -10.10
C THR A 88 -43.16 -10.28 -11.33
N LYS A 89 -43.31 -11.05 -12.41
CA LYS A 89 -42.51 -10.91 -13.64
C LYS A 89 -42.77 -9.60 -14.40
N GLU A 90 -43.51 -8.67 -13.80
CA GLU A 90 -44.00 -7.42 -14.38
C GLU A 90 -43.25 -6.17 -13.89
N ASP A 91 -42.33 -6.30 -12.91
CA ASP A 91 -41.48 -5.20 -12.42
C ASP A 91 -40.24 -4.92 -13.29
N LYS A 92 -40.23 -5.40 -14.55
CA LYS A 92 -39.20 -4.98 -15.51
C LYS A 92 -39.65 -3.65 -16.11
N MET A 93 -38.99 -2.57 -15.67
CA MET A 93 -39.13 -1.26 -16.31
C MET A 93 -39.09 -1.42 -17.84
N PRO A 94 -39.95 -0.70 -18.57
CA PRO A 94 -39.98 -0.76 -20.02
C PRO A 94 -38.58 -0.42 -20.60
N PRO A 95 -38.20 -0.99 -21.75
CA PRO A 95 -36.92 -0.68 -22.38
C PRO A 95 -36.79 0.82 -22.63
N TYR A 96 -35.60 1.36 -22.37
CA TYR A 96 -35.29 2.75 -22.69
C TYR A 96 -35.33 2.99 -24.21
N ASP A 97 -35.51 4.25 -24.62
CA ASP A 97 -35.31 4.65 -26.01
C ASP A 97 -33.85 4.43 -26.44
N GLU A 98 -33.62 4.23 -27.75
CA GLU A 98 -32.28 3.87 -28.27
C GLU A 98 -31.20 4.90 -27.90
N GLN A 99 -31.55 6.18 -27.84
CA GLN A 99 -30.61 7.24 -27.50
C GLN A 99 -30.21 7.17 -26.02
N THR A 100 -31.19 7.02 -25.12
CA THR A 100 -30.94 6.82 -23.69
C THR A 100 -30.17 5.54 -23.42
N GLN A 101 -30.49 4.44 -24.11
CA GLN A 101 -29.76 3.19 -23.97
C GLN A 101 -28.30 3.33 -24.40
N ALA A 102 -28.02 4.02 -25.52
CA ALA A 102 -26.65 4.28 -25.96
C ALA A 102 -25.85 5.11 -24.94
N PHE A 103 -26.48 6.08 -24.27
CA PHE A 103 -25.82 6.83 -23.18
C PHE A 103 -25.56 5.97 -21.95
N ILE A 104 -26.49 5.07 -21.58
CA ILE A 104 -26.31 4.12 -20.49
C ILE A 104 -25.15 3.17 -20.79
N ASP A 105 -25.12 2.60 -21.99
CA ASP A 105 -24.08 1.66 -22.41
C ASP A 105 -22.71 2.35 -22.47
N ALA A 106 -22.64 3.55 -23.06
CA ALA A 106 -21.40 4.34 -23.10
C ALA A 106 -20.90 4.72 -21.70
N ALA A 107 -21.81 5.09 -20.79
CA ALA A 107 -21.47 5.39 -19.40
C ALA A 107 -20.98 4.14 -18.67
N GLN A 108 -21.61 2.99 -18.90
CA GLN A 108 -21.21 1.73 -18.27
C GLN A 108 -19.87 1.24 -18.80
N GLU A 109 -19.63 1.35 -20.11
CA GLU A 109 -18.34 1.03 -20.71
C GLU A 109 -17.23 1.93 -20.14
N ALA A 110 -17.49 3.23 -20.00
CA ALA A 110 -16.53 4.17 -19.41
C ALA A 110 -16.22 3.82 -17.94
N ARG A 111 -17.23 3.48 -17.13
CA ARG A 111 -17.03 3.02 -15.74
C ARG A 111 -16.22 1.73 -15.68
N ASN A 112 -16.58 0.74 -16.49
CA ASN A 112 -15.88 -0.54 -16.52
C ASN A 112 -14.40 -0.34 -16.88
N LYS A 113 -14.10 0.48 -17.90
CA LYS A 113 -12.72 0.81 -18.29
C LYS A 113 -11.96 1.55 -17.19
N PHE A 114 -12.61 2.47 -16.50
CA PHE A 114 -12.02 3.19 -15.37
C PHE A 114 -11.69 2.22 -14.23
N GLU A 115 -12.65 1.39 -13.82
CA GLU A 115 -12.44 0.39 -12.76
C GLU A 115 -11.36 -0.63 -13.12
N GLU A 116 -11.30 -1.07 -14.39
CA GLU A 116 -10.23 -1.96 -14.87
C GLU A 116 -8.86 -1.28 -14.78
N ALA A 117 -8.75 -0.04 -15.24
CA ALA A 117 -7.51 0.73 -15.15
C ALA A 117 -7.10 0.99 -13.68
N GLU A 118 -8.05 1.30 -12.80
CA GLU A 118 -7.81 1.52 -11.38
C GLU A 118 -7.36 0.24 -10.67
N ARG A 119 -8.02 -0.90 -10.93
CA ARG A 119 -7.58 -2.22 -10.44
C ARG A 119 -6.16 -2.52 -10.92
N SER A 120 -5.90 -2.35 -12.21
CA SER A 120 -4.56 -2.60 -12.77
C SER A 120 -3.50 -1.69 -12.15
N LEU A 121 -3.82 -0.42 -11.88
CA LEU A 121 -2.90 0.51 -11.22
C LEU A 121 -2.58 0.01 -9.80
N LYS A 122 -3.61 -0.35 -9.03
CA LYS A 122 -3.44 -0.86 -7.67
C LYS A 122 -2.61 -2.14 -7.62
N ASP A 123 -2.84 -3.06 -8.54
CA ASP A 123 -2.07 -4.31 -8.66
C ASP A 123 -0.60 -4.01 -8.98
N MET A 124 -0.32 -3.05 -9.87
CA MET A 124 1.06 -2.63 -10.18
C MET A 124 1.72 -1.94 -8.98
N GLU A 125 1.03 -1.07 -8.25
CA GLU A 125 1.55 -0.46 -7.04
C GLU A 125 1.87 -1.49 -5.96
N GLU A 126 1.00 -2.48 -5.75
CA GLU A 126 1.26 -3.58 -4.82
C GLU A 126 2.48 -4.40 -5.25
N SER A 127 2.60 -4.68 -6.56
CA SER A 127 3.80 -5.34 -7.10
C SER A 127 5.07 -4.52 -6.87
N ILE A 128 5.02 -3.19 -7.06
CA ILE A 128 6.16 -2.31 -6.81
C ILE A 128 6.54 -2.38 -5.33
N ARG A 129 5.60 -2.21 -4.41
CA ARG A 129 5.85 -2.28 -2.96
C ARG A 129 6.46 -3.63 -2.55
N ASN A 130 5.94 -4.73 -3.10
CA ASN A 130 6.47 -6.08 -2.82
C ASN A 130 7.92 -6.24 -3.33
N LEU A 131 8.22 -5.75 -4.53
CA LEU A 131 9.58 -5.80 -5.09
C LEU A 131 10.54 -4.89 -4.33
N GLU A 132 10.10 -3.68 -3.94
CA GLU A 132 10.87 -2.75 -3.11
C GLU A 132 11.20 -3.37 -1.74
N GLN A 133 10.25 -4.08 -1.15
CA GLN A 133 10.49 -4.84 0.06
C GLN A 133 11.50 -5.97 -0.17
N GLU A 134 11.41 -6.72 -1.27
CA GLU A 134 12.34 -7.80 -1.60
C GLU A 134 13.79 -7.30 -1.74
N ILE A 135 14.00 -6.21 -2.49
CA ILE A 135 15.34 -5.61 -2.67
C ILE A 135 15.88 -4.96 -1.39
N SER A 136 15.01 -4.63 -0.43
CA SER A 136 15.44 -4.05 0.86
C SER A 136 16.05 -5.08 1.81
N PHE A 137 15.83 -6.38 1.57
CA PHE A 137 16.37 -7.42 2.43
C PHE A 137 17.87 -7.61 2.25
N ASP A 138 18.57 -7.74 3.38
CA ASP A 138 19.97 -8.09 3.40
C ASP A 138 20.14 -9.60 3.26
N PHE A 139 20.53 -10.04 2.06
CA PHE A 139 20.84 -11.43 1.78
C PHE A 139 22.30 -11.81 2.10
N GLY A 140 23.08 -10.91 2.70
CA GLY A 140 24.51 -11.06 2.95
C GLY A 140 25.38 -10.50 1.82
N PRO A 141 26.70 -10.37 2.05
CA PRO A 141 27.63 -9.71 1.12
C PRO A 141 27.65 -10.30 -0.30
N ASN A 142 27.41 -11.61 -0.43
CA ASN A 142 27.34 -12.30 -1.72
C ASN A 142 25.95 -12.93 -1.96
N GLY A 143 24.93 -12.52 -1.21
CA GLY A 143 23.59 -13.12 -1.31
C GLY A 143 23.53 -14.52 -0.71
N GLU A 144 24.36 -14.83 0.28
CA GLU A 144 24.44 -16.15 0.91
C GLU A 144 23.10 -16.62 1.46
N PHE A 145 22.22 -15.72 1.91
CA PHE A 145 20.92 -16.06 2.49
C PHE A 145 19.76 -16.02 1.50
N ALA A 146 20.01 -15.73 0.22
CA ALA A 146 18.94 -15.62 -0.79
C ALA A 146 18.13 -16.92 -0.94
N TYR A 147 18.74 -18.09 -0.69
CA TYR A 147 18.04 -19.38 -0.76
C TYR A 147 16.98 -19.57 0.36
N LEU A 148 17.06 -18.79 1.44
CA LEU A 148 16.07 -18.81 2.53
C LEU A 148 14.87 -17.91 2.23
N TYR A 149 14.97 -17.04 1.22
CA TYR A 149 13.87 -16.20 0.80
C TYR A 149 12.67 -17.05 0.39
N SER A 150 11.46 -16.64 0.79
CA SER A 150 10.19 -17.36 0.58
C SER A 150 10.09 -18.76 1.21
N GLN A 151 11.09 -19.20 1.98
CA GLN A 151 11.04 -20.48 2.70
C GLN A 151 10.51 -20.26 4.11
N CYS A 152 9.61 -21.15 4.56
CA CYS A 152 9.16 -21.16 5.95
C CYS A 152 9.44 -22.53 6.56
N TYR A 153 9.92 -22.54 7.79
CA TYR A 153 10.26 -23.73 8.54
C TYR A 153 9.34 -23.86 9.74
N GLU A 154 8.88 -25.08 10.01
CA GLU A 154 8.00 -25.36 11.14
C GLU A 154 8.69 -26.31 12.13
N LEU A 155 8.60 -25.95 13.42
CA LEU A 155 9.06 -26.77 14.52
C LEU A 155 7.90 -27.01 15.48
N THR A 156 7.52 -28.27 15.63
CA THR A 156 6.45 -28.68 16.52
C THR A 156 7.01 -29.19 17.85
N THR A 157 6.59 -28.58 18.95
CA THR A 157 6.90 -28.99 20.34
C THR A 157 5.68 -29.62 21.00
N ASN A 158 5.68 -29.85 22.31
CA ASN A 158 4.51 -30.42 22.99
C ASN A 158 3.32 -29.46 23.03
N GLU A 159 3.58 -28.18 23.30
CA GLU A 159 2.54 -27.16 23.54
C GLU A 159 2.38 -26.20 22.34
N TYR A 160 3.43 -25.97 21.56
CA TYR A 160 3.44 -24.96 20.49
C TYR A 160 3.95 -25.50 19.15
N VAL A 161 3.50 -24.86 18.08
CA VAL A 161 4.07 -24.94 16.73
C VAL A 161 4.72 -23.60 16.42
N TYR A 162 6.03 -23.62 16.22
CA TYR A 162 6.80 -22.46 15.79
C TYR A 162 6.88 -22.45 14.26
N ARG A 163 6.63 -21.30 13.65
CA ARG A 163 6.81 -21.08 12.22
C ARG A 163 7.79 -19.93 12.03
N LEU A 164 8.92 -20.24 11.41
CA LEU A 164 10.00 -19.31 11.10
C LEU A 164 9.99 -19.03 9.59
N CYS A 165 9.66 -17.81 9.19
CA CYS A 165 9.79 -17.35 7.80
C CYS A 165 10.84 -16.22 7.76
N PRO A 166 12.10 -16.51 7.39
CA PRO A 166 13.13 -15.49 7.24
C PRO A 166 12.65 -14.34 6.35
N PHE A 167 13.01 -13.10 6.70
CA PHE A 167 12.62 -11.88 5.98
C PHE A 167 11.12 -11.56 5.99
N LYS A 168 10.30 -12.28 6.78
CA LYS A 168 8.86 -11.99 6.86
C LYS A 168 8.34 -11.90 8.29
N LEU A 169 8.29 -13.02 8.99
CA LEU A 169 7.66 -13.12 10.32
C LEU A 169 8.09 -14.40 11.01
N VAL A 170 8.27 -14.32 12.33
CA VAL A 170 8.37 -15.49 13.19
C VAL A 170 7.14 -15.58 14.08
N SER A 171 6.46 -16.73 14.08
CA SER A 171 5.22 -16.90 14.86
C SER A 171 5.23 -18.17 15.70
N GLN A 172 4.52 -18.10 16.83
CA GLN A 172 4.25 -19.23 17.71
C GLN A 172 2.74 -19.45 17.78
N LYS A 173 2.28 -20.68 17.55
CA LYS A 173 0.87 -21.06 17.66
C LYS A 173 0.68 -22.13 18.74
N PRO A 174 -0.16 -21.90 19.78
CA PRO A 174 -0.49 -22.95 20.75
C PRO A 174 -1.27 -24.08 20.07
N LYS A 175 -0.99 -25.33 20.45
CA LYS A 175 -1.68 -26.50 19.88
C LYS A 175 -3.12 -26.66 20.35
N LEU A 176 -3.39 -26.30 21.59
CA LEU A 176 -4.71 -26.46 22.22
C LEU A 176 -5.67 -25.30 21.88
N GLY A 177 -5.38 -24.53 20.82
CA GLY A 177 -6.12 -23.34 20.45
C GLY A 177 -5.55 -22.06 21.07
N GLY A 178 -5.89 -20.93 20.47
CA GLY A 178 -5.30 -19.62 20.76
C GLY A 178 -4.84 -18.91 19.49
N SER A 179 -4.77 -17.58 19.54
CA SER A 179 -4.21 -16.78 18.45
C SER A 179 -2.70 -17.01 18.34
N PRO A 180 -2.13 -16.96 17.11
CA PRO A 180 -0.68 -17.01 16.95
C PRO A 180 -0.04 -15.73 17.50
N THR A 181 1.06 -15.88 18.22
CA THR A 181 1.87 -14.78 18.75
C THR A 181 3.03 -14.49 17.80
N ASN A 182 3.27 -13.21 17.51
CA ASN A 182 4.46 -12.77 16.78
C ASN A 182 5.67 -12.77 17.73
N LEU A 183 6.80 -13.34 17.30
CA LEU A 183 8.05 -13.39 18.05
C LEU A 183 9.11 -12.39 17.54
N GLY A 184 8.80 -11.63 16.49
CA GLY A 184 9.71 -10.70 15.81
C GLY A 184 9.27 -10.41 14.39
#